data_AF-A0A2K5X2I9-F1
#
_entry.id   AF-A0A2K5X2I9-F1
#
_cell.length_a   1.000
_cell.length_b   1.000
_cell.length_c   1.000
_cell.angle_alpha   90.00
_cell.angle_beta   90.00
_cell.angle_gamma   90.00
#
_symmetry.space_group_name_H-M   'P 1'
#
loop_
_entity.id
_entity.type
_entity.pdbx_description
1 polymer ?
#
loop_
_entity_poly.entity_id
_entity_poly.type
_entity_poly.pdbx_seq_one_letter_code
_entity_poly.pdbx_strand_id
1 'polypeptide(L)'
;ILSIWGWGSLGIVLFLITFGPFVIFYLTFYILCFVGGGLVVTLLFGKTNSEKYLEQCEHSFLPPTSTGVPKCLEEMKREARTIKIDRRLTGANIIDEPLQQVIQFSLRDYVQYWYYTLSDDESFLLEIRQTLQNALIQFATRSKEIDWQPYFTTRIVDDFGTHLRVFRKAQQKITEKDDQVKGTAEDLVDTFFEVEVEMEKEVCRDLVCTSPKDEEGFLRDLCEVLLYLLLPPGDFQNKIMRYFVREILARGILLPLINQLSDPDYINQYVIWMIRDSNCNYEAFMNIIKLSDNIGELEAVRDKAAEELQYLRSLDTAGDGK
;
A
#
# COMPACT_ATOMS: atom_id res chain seq x y z
N ILE A 1 -82.55 -5.60 18.83
CA ILE A 1 -81.89 -6.24 17.66
C ILE A 1 -80.67 -6.97 18.22
N LEU A 2 -80.75 -8.29 18.34
CA LEU A 2 -79.70 -9.08 19.00
C LEU A 2 -78.40 -8.98 18.19
N SER A 3 -77.28 -8.66 18.84
CA SER A 3 -75.95 -8.54 18.23
C SER A 3 -75.55 -9.86 17.54
N ILE A 4 -74.80 -9.76 16.43
CA ILE A 4 -74.27 -10.90 15.63
C ILE A 4 -73.56 -11.93 16.53
N TRP A 5 -72.89 -11.46 17.58
CA TRP A 5 -72.23 -12.28 18.58
C TRP A 5 -73.19 -13.13 19.43
N GLY A 6 -74.41 -12.64 19.68
CA GLY A 6 -75.45 -13.38 20.41
C GLY A 6 -76.00 -14.56 19.60
N TRP A 7 -76.20 -14.38 18.29
CA TRP A 7 -76.62 -15.44 17.39
C TRP A 7 -75.53 -16.50 17.18
N GLY A 8 -74.26 -16.07 17.11
CA GLY A 8 -73.11 -16.98 17.05
C GLY A 8 -73.00 -17.87 18.29
N SER A 9 -73.11 -17.28 19.48
CA SER A 9 -73.08 -18.02 20.74
C SER A 9 -74.27 -18.98 20.90
N LEU A 10 -75.47 -18.57 20.50
CA LEU A 10 -76.66 -19.44 20.51
C LEU A 10 -76.46 -20.64 19.57
N GLY A 11 -75.90 -20.41 18.38
CA GLY A 11 -75.60 -21.48 17.41
C GLY A 11 -74.57 -22.48 17.94
N ILE A 12 -73.51 -22.01 18.60
CA ILE A 12 -72.48 -22.88 19.18
C ILE A 12 -73.06 -23.74 20.32
N VAL A 13 -73.90 -23.16 21.18
CA VAL A 13 -74.54 -23.88 22.30
C VAL A 13 -75.52 -24.94 21.78
N LEU A 14 -76.38 -24.58 20.81
CA LEU A 14 -77.30 -25.54 20.17
C LEU A 14 -76.53 -26.67 19.49
N PHE A 15 -75.45 -26.36 18.78
CA PHE A 15 -74.62 -27.34 18.09
C PHE A 15 -73.96 -28.33 19.07
N LEU A 16 -73.42 -27.84 20.20
CA LEU A 16 -72.85 -28.68 21.25
C LEU A 16 -73.87 -29.57 21.95
N ILE A 17 -75.10 -29.09 22.16
CA ILE A 17 -76.18 -29.89 22.75
C ILE A 17 -76.66 -30.98 21.79
N THR A 18 -76.78 -30.66 20.50
CA THR A 18 -77.37 -31.57 19.50
C THR A 18 -76.42 -32.69 19.11
N PHE A 19 -75.11 -32.40 19.00
CA PHE A 19 -74.14 -33.35 18.47
C PHE A 19 -73.10 -33.81 19.53
N GLY A 20 -73.10 -33.21 20.72
CA GLY A 20 -72.21 -33.55 21.83
C GLY A 20 -70.82 -32.91 21.75
N PRO A 21 -70.02 -32.98 22.85
CA PRO A 21 -68.71 -32.35 22.93
C PRO A 21 -67.65 -32.97 22.00
N PHE A 22 -67.89 -34.19 21.51
CA PHE A 22 -66.95 -34.93 20.66
C PHE A 22 -66.85 -34.38 19.23
N VAL A 23 -67.78 -33.54 18.80
CA VAL A 23 -67.84 -33.00 17.43
C VAL A 23 -66.68 -32.07 17.14
N ILE A 24 -66.21 -31.34 18.15
CA ILE A 24 -65.02 -30.51 18.02
C ILE A 24 -63.82 -31.39 17.66
N PHE A 25 -63.64 -32.54 18.34
CA PHE A 25 -62.53 -33.45 18.04
C PHE A 25 -62.63 -34.03 16.63
N TYR A 26 -63.82 -34.44 16.18
CA TYR A 26 -64.01 -34.93 14.82
C TYR A 26 -63.74 -33.84 13.77
N LEU A 27 -64.21 -32.62 13.98
CA LEU A 27 -64.00 -31.51 13.06
C LEU A 27 -62.51 -31.13 12.96
N THR A 28 -61.80 -31.09 14.10
CA THR A 28 -60.35 -30.87 14.11
C THR A 28 -59.60 -32.00 13.40
N PHE A 29 -60.02 -33.25 13.59
CA PHE A 29 -59.44 -34.39 12.88
C PHE A 29 -59.66 -34.31 11.37
N TYR A 30 -60.87 -33.97 10.90
CA TYR A 30 -61.15 -33.80 9.47
C TYR A 30 -60.34 -32.67 8.85
N ILE A 31 -60.16 -31.54 9.56
CA ILE A 31 -59.32 -30.44 9.09
C ILE A 31 -57.85 -30.90 8.96
N LEU A 32 -57.33 -31.62 9.94
CA LEU A 32 -55.95 -32.15 9.89
C LEU A 32 -55.78 -33.15 8.74
N CYS A 33 -56.73 -34.04 8.52
CA CYS A 33 -56.70 -34.96 7.38
C CYS A 33 -56.77 -34.23 6.04
N PHE A 34 -57.57 -33.16 5.93
CA PHE A 34 -57.68 -32.37 4.72
C PHE A 34 -56.38 -31.61 4.41
N VAL A 35 -55.79 -30.95 5.41
CA VAL A 35 -54.51 -30.23 5.25
C VAL A 35 -53.37 -31.22 4.96
N GLY A 36 -53.31 -32.33 5.70
CA GLY A 36 -52.32 -33.39 5.47
C GLY A 36 -52.45 -34.01 4.08
N GLY A 37 -53.67 -34.33 3.65
CA GLY A 37 -53.95 -34.82 2.30
C GLY A 37 -53.57 -33.81 1.22
N GLY A 38 -53.88 -32.52 1.41
CA GLY A 38 -53.49 -31.44 0.50
C GLY A 38 -51.97 -31.30 0.38
N LEU A 39 -51.23 -31.41 1.49
CA LEU A 39 -49.76 -31.41 1.47
C LEU A 39 -49.20 -32.62 0.73
N VAL A 40 -49.73 -33.83 1.00
CA VAL A 40 -49.30 -35.06 0.30
C VAL A 40 -49.56 -34.96 -1.20
N VAL A 41 -50.74 -34.49 -1.62
CA VAL A 41 -51.07 -34.30 -3.03
C VAL A 41 -50.14 -33.27 -3.67
N THR A 42 -49.85 -32.16 -2.99
CA THR A 42 -48.94 -31.13 -3.49
C THR A 42 -47.52 -31.67 -3.64
N LEU A 43 -47.04 -32.48 -2.69
CA LEU A 43 -45.73 -33.13 -2.74
C LEU A 43 -45.65 -34.18 -3.85
N LEU A 44 -46.68 -35.01 -4.01
CA LEU A 44 -46.74 -36.02 -5.08
C LEU A 44 -46.87 -35.36 -6.46
N PHE A 45 -47.67 -34.31 -6.57
CA PHE A 45 -47.78 -33.52 -7.80
C PHE A 45 -46.46 -32.84 -8.15
N GLY A 46 -45.81 -32.21 -7.16
CA GLY A 46 -44.47 -31.62 -7.32
C GLY A 46 -43.43 -32.66 -7.75
N LYS A 47 -43.44 -33.84 -7.12
CA LYS A 47 -42.56 -34.95 -7.49
C LYS A 47 -42.81 -35.40 -8.94
N THR A 48 -44.06 -35.66 -9.30
CA THR A 48 -44.43 -36.11 -10.66
C THR A 48 -44.07 -35.07 -11.71
N ASN A 49 -44.28 -33.78 -11.44
CA ASN A 49 -43.88 -32.70 -12.34
C ASN A 49 -42.36 -32.58 -12.45
N SER A 50 -41.63 -32.77 -11.35
CA SER A 50 -40.17 -32.75 -11.34
C SER A 50 -39.58 -33.91 -12.15
N GLU A 51 -40.18 -35.10 -12.06
CA GLU A 51 -39.77 -36.29 -12.84
C GLU A 51 -40.03 -36.05 -14.34
N LYS A 52 -41.21 -35.54 -14.72
CA LYS A 52 -41.51 -35.17 -16.12
C LYS A 52 -40.56 -34.10 -16.66
N TYR A 53 -40.20 -33.12 -15.84
CA TYR A 53 -39.23 -32.07 -16.22
C TYR A 53 -37.82 -32.66 -16.39
N LEU A 54 -37.43 -33.62 -15.56
CA LEU A 54 -36.17 -34.35 -15.67
C LEU A 54 -36.10 -35.20 -16.94
N GLU A 55 -37.15 -35.96 -17.26
CA GLU A 55 -37.25 -36.73 -18.51
C GLU A 55 -37.16 -35.81 -19.75
N GLN A 56 -37.80 -34.64 -19.71
CA GLN A 56 -37.72 -33.67 -20.80
C GLN A 56 -36.30 -33.08 -20.98
N CYS A 57 -35.56 -32.90 -19.88
CA CYS A 57 -34.15 -32.50 -19.90
C CYS A 57 -33.23 -33.63 -20.39
N GLU A 58 -33.53 -34.90 -20.09
CA GLU A 58 -32.75 -36.07 -20.54
C GLU A 58 -32.79 -36.23 -22.07
N HIS A 59 -33.87 -35.81 -22.72
CA HIS A 59 -33.98 -35.75 -24.18
C HIS A 59 -33.30 -34.53 -24.82
N SER A 60 -32.84 -33.57 -24.02
CA SER A 60 -32.05 -32.45 -24.52
C SER A 60 -30.57 -32.87 -24.58
N PHE A 61 -29.86 -32.57 -25.67
CA PHE A 61 -28.41 -32.81 -25.79
C PHE A 61 -27.56 -31.90 -24.87
N LEU A 62 -28.18 -31.24 -23.89
CA LEU A 62 -27.51 -30.37 -22.94
C LEU A 62 -27.13 -31.19 -21.70
N PRO A 63 -25.89 -31.03 -21.19
CA PRO A 63 -25.48 -31.73 -19.99
C PRO A 63 -26.36 -31.34 -18.79
N PRO A 64 -26.60 -32.25 -17.83
CA PRO A 64 -27.43 -31.99 -16.67
C PRO A 64 -26.93 -30.76 -15.90
N THR A 65 -27.84 -29.89 -15.51
CA THR A 65 -27.51 -28.71 -14.69
C THR A 65 -27.13 -29.22 -13.30
N SER A 66 -25.83 -29.33 -13.04
CA SER A 66 -25.29 -29.72 -11.74
C SER A 66 -25.69 -28.70 -10.66
N THR A 67 -25.86 -29.19 -9.43
CA THR A 67 -26.23 -28.44 -8.21
C THR A 67 -25.61 -27.03 -8.18
N GLY A 68 -26.48 -26.01 -8.20
CA GLY A 68 -26.11 -24.65 -8.57
C GLY A 68 -25.11 -23.97 -7.64
N VAL A 69 -25.18 -24.20 -6.32
CA VAL A 69 -24.27 -23.50 -5.38
C VAL A 69 -22.87 -24.12 -5.34
N PRO A 70 -22.70 -25.47 -5.23
CA PRO A 70 -21.38 -26.08 -5.26
C PRO A 70 -20.66 -25.86 -6.59
N LYS A 71 -21.37 -25.93 -7.73
CA LYS A 71 -20.77 -25.70 -9.04
C LYS A 71 -20.36 -24.25 -9.23
N CYS A 72 -21.21 -23.28 -8.87
CA CYS A 72 -20.82 -21.87 -8.90
C CYS A 72 -19.62 -21.60 -7.98
N LEU A 73 -19.54 -22.23 -6.80
CA LEU A 73 -18.38 -22.13 -5.92
C LEU A 73 -17.12 -22.74 -6.56
N GLU A 74 -17.22 -23.89 -7.22
CA GLU A 74 -16.07 -24.48 -7.94
C GLU A 74 -15.67 -23.67 -9.17
N GLU A 75 -16.63 -23.07 -9.86
CA GLU A 75 -16.42 -22.25 -11.06
C GLU A 75 -15.80 -20.90 -10.69
N MET A 76 -16.25 -20.27 -9.60
CA MET A 76 -15.60 -19.10 -8.99
C MET A 76 -14.21 -19.43 -8.46
N LYS A 77 -13.99 -20.61 -7.86
CA LYS A 77 -12.65 -21.06 -7.45
C LYS A 77 -11.72 -21.34 -8.63
N ARG A 78 -12.26 -21.71 -9.79
CA ARG A 78 -11.48 -22.04 -11.00
C ARG A 78 -10.96 -20.82 -11.75
N GLU A 79 -11.48 -19.63 -11.50
CA GLU A 79 -11.01 -18.39 -12.15
C GLU A 79 -9.71 -17.82 -11.56
N ALA A 80 -9.00 -18.55 -10.68
CA ALA A 80 -7.66 -18.19 -10.27
C ALA A 80 -6.69 -18.28 -11.46
N ARG A 81 -6.58 -17.20 -12.23
CA ARG A 81 -5.59 -17.05 -13.29
C ARG A 81 -4.21 -17.29 -12.67
N THR A 82 -3.39 -18.11 -13.32
CA THR A 82 -1.99 -18.26 -12.93
C THR A 82 -1.28 -16.94 -13.20
N ILE A 83 -1.09 -16.13 -12.16
CA ILE A 83 -0.36 -14.86 -12.26
C ILE A 83 1.13 -15.20 -12.42
N LYS A 84 1.65 -15.01 -13.64
CA LYS A 84 3.08 -15.13 -13.90
C LYS A 84 3.76 -13.80 -13.56
N ILE A 85 4.51 -13.81 -12.47
CA ILE A 85 5.24 -12.66 -11.95
C ILE A 85 6.67 -12.71 -12.51
N ASP A 86 7.05 -11.73 -13.34
CA ASP A 86 8.43 -11.58 -13.77
C ASP A 86 9.28 -11.10 -12.60
N ARG A 87 10.46 -11.71 -12.41
CA ARG A 87 11.42 -11.24 -11.40
C ARG A 87 12.18 -10.00 -11.86
N ARG A 88 12.31 -9.82 -13.18
CA ARG A 88 13.03 -8.70 -13.77
C ARG A 88 12.16 -7.44 -13.71
N LEU A 89 12.71 -6.36 -13.14
CA LEU A 89 12.02 -5.07 -13.03
C LEU A 89 12.69 -4.02 -13.93
N THR A 90 13.99 -3.80 -13.72
CA THR A 90 14.80 -2.81 -14.44
C THR A 90 15.70 -3.46 -15.49
N GLY A 91 16.07 -4.73 -15.28
CA GLY A 91 17.04 -5.47 -16.09
C GLY A 91 18.46 -5.51 -15.52
N ALA A 92 18.69 -4.90 -14.36
CA ALA A 92 19.94 -5.01 -13.61
C ALA A 92 19.69 -5.74 -12.28
N ASN A 93 20.29 -6.93 -12.12
CA ASN A 93 20.05 -7.78 -10.94
C ASN A 93 20.37 -7.09 -9.61
N ILE A 94 21.40 -6.23 -9.60
CA ILE A 94 21.82 -5.48 -8.40
C ILE A 94 20.74 -4.51 -7.88
N ILE A 95 19.83 -4.06 -8.75
CA ILE A 95 18.72 -3.18 -8.41
C ILE A 95 17.43 -3.99 -8.24
N ASP A 96 17.22 -4.98 -9.11
CA ASP A 96 16.00 -5.79 -9.12
C ASP A 96 15.82 -6.58 -7.82
N GLU A 97 16.89 -7.11 -7.22
CA GLU A 97 16.81 -7.86 -5.97
C GLU A 97 16.36 -6.99 -4.78
N PRO A 98 16.99 -5.84 -4.48
CA PRO A 98 16.47 -4.90 -3.47
C PRO A 98 15.03 -4.45 -3.73
N LEU A 99 14.67 -4.14 -4.98
CA LEU A 99 13.30 -3.73 -5.31
C LEU A 99 12.29 -4.85 -5.04
N GLN A 100 12.61 -6.10 -5.37
CA GLN A 100 11.75 -7.24 -5.04
C GLN A 100 11.60 -7.44 -3.53
N GLN A 101 12.66 -7.19 -2.76
CA GLN A 101 12.59 -7.20 -1.29
C GLN A 101 11.69 -6.10 -0.76
N VAL A 102 11.79 -4.87 -1.28
CA VAL A 102 10.90 -3.76 -0.92
C VAL A 102 9.44 -4.16 -1.15
N ILE A 103 9.09 -4.69 -2.34
CA ILE A 103 7.72 -5.16 -2.61
C ILE A 103 7.31 -6.25 -1.61
N GLN A 104 8.18 -7.22 -1.36
CA GLN A 104 7.88 -8.31 -0.44
C GLN A 104 7.64 -7.83 0.99
N PHE A 105 8.49 -6.94 1.50
CA PHE A 105 8.35 -6.38 2.85
C PHE A 105 7.13 -5.47 2.96
N SER A 106 6.86 -4.64 1.95
CA SER A 106 5.64 -3.82 1.93
C SER A 106 4.38 -4.69 1.95
N LEU A 107 4.32 -5.78 1.18
CA LEU A 107 3.17 -6.69 1.21
C LEU A 107 3.05 -7.42 2.55
N ARG A 108 4.16 -7.87 3.13
CA ARG A 108 4.18 -8.53 4.43
C ARG A 108 3.65 -7.61 5.53
N ASP A 109 4.17 -6.38 5.59
CA ASP A 109 3.97 -5.48 6.71
C ASP A 109 2.62 -4.74 6.61
N TYR A 110 2.17 -4.39 5.39
CA TYR A 110 0.93 -3.62 5.19
C TYR A 110 -0.28 -4.45 4.76
N VAL A 111 -0.11 -5.70 4.29
CA VAL A 111 -1.20 -6.49 3.69
C VAL A 111 -1.38 -7.84 4.38
N GLN A 112 -0.35 -8.67 4.41
CA GLN A 112 -0.45 -10.07 4.85
C GLN A 112 -0.97 -10.19 6.28
N TYR A 113 -0.52 -9.31 7.19
CA TYR A 113 -0.90 -9.35 8.60
C TYR A 113 -2.42 -9.38 8.83
N TRP A 114 -3.16 -8.48 8.18
CA TRP A 114 -4.62 -8.43 8.32
C TRP A 114 -5.33 -9.32 7.31
N TYR A 115 -4.76 -9.54 6.11
CA TYR A 115 -5.41 -10.32 5.07
C TYR A 115 -5.60 -11.78 5.46
N TYR A 116 -4.58 -12.40 6.07
CA TYR A 116 -4.67 -13.78 6.55
C TYR A 116 -5.65 -13.98 7.72
N THR A 117 -6.17 -12.90 8.32
CA THR A 117 -7.29 -13.00 9.27
C THR A 117 -8.65 -13.12 8.58
N LEU A 118 -8.72 -12.80 7.28
CA LEU A 118 -9.95 -12.77 6.48
C LEU A 118 -10.02 -13.93 5.48
N SER A 119 -8.90 -14.28 4.84
CA SER A 119 -8.85 -15.32 3.81
C SER A 119 -7.46 -15.93 3.66
N ASP A 120 -7.41 -17.22 3.29
CA ASP A 120 -6.20 -17.95 2.94
C ASP A 120 -5.90 -17.92 1.42
N ASP A 121 -6.68 -17.17 0.63
CA ASP A 121 -6.49 -17.09 -0.83
C ASP A 121 -5.28 -16.24 -1.23
N GLU A 122 -4.28 -16.83 -1.89
CA GLU A 122 -3.09 -16.07 -2.30
C GLU A 122 -3.34 -15.17 -3.52
N SER A 123 -4.45 -15.36 -4.24
CA SER A 123 -4.73 -14.65 -5.49
C SER A 123 -4.73 -13.13 -5.31
N PHE A 124 -5.38 -12.63 -4.25
CA PHE A 124 -5.39 -11.20 -3.93
C PHE A 124 -3.99 -10.62 -3.69
N LEU A 125 -3.15 -11.32 -2.92
CA LEU A 125 -1.78 -10.88 -2.65
C LEU A 125 -0.93 -10.85 -3.92
N LEU A 126 -1.14 -11.84 -4.81
CA LEU A 126 -0.47 -11.92 -6.10
C LEU A 126 -0.92 -10.79 -7.04
N GLU A 127 -2.20 -10.41 -7.04
CA GLU A 127 -2.72 -9.29 -7.84
C GLU A 127 -2.13 -7.94 -7.40
N ILE A 128 -2.06 -7.68 -6.08
CA ILE A 128 -1.42 -6.45 -5.57
C ILE A 128 0.07 -6.45 -5.94
N ARG A 129 0.74 -7.60 -5.76
CA ARG A 129 2.16 -7.74 -6.14
C ARG A 129 2.38 -7.44 -7.61
N GLN A 130 1.55 -8.01 -8.48
CA GLN A 130 1.62 -7.77 -9.92
C GLN A 130 1.37 -6.30 -10.26
N THR A 131 0.40 -5.66 -9.61
CA THR A 131 0.09 -4.23 -9.81
C THR A 131 1.29 -3.35 -9.43
N LEU A 132 1.90 -3.60 -8.27
CA LEU A 132 3.10 -2.89 -7.81
C LEU A 132 4.29 -3.10 -8.76
N GLN A 133 4.51 -4.35 -9.20
CA GLN A 133 5.58 -4.64 -10.15
C GLN A 133 5.36 -3.99 -11.51
N ASN A 134 4.14 -4.04 -12.05
CA ASN A 134 3.80 -3.36 -13.30
C ASN A 134 4.07 -1.86 -13.19
N ALA A 135 3.65 -1.22 -12.08
CA ALA A 135 3.94 0.19 -11.84
C ALA A 135 5.46 0.46 -11.80
N LEU A 136 6.24 -0.39 -11.12
CA LEU A 136 7.70 -0.26 -11.05
C LEU A 136 8.41 -0.50 -12.40
N ILE A 137 7.98 -1.48 -13.18
CA ILE A 137 8.52 -1.75 -14.52
C ILE A 137 8.25 -0.55 -15.43
N GLN A 138 7.04 0.01 -15.37
CA GLN A 138 6.67 1.19 -16.15
C GLN A 138 7.47 2.42 -15.68
N PHE A 139 7.68 2.57 -14.38
CA PHE A 139 8.50 3.63 -13.81
C PHE A 139 9.96 3.51 -14.27
N ALA A 140 10.53 2.31 -14.22
CA ALA A 140 11.89 2.03 -14.67
C ALA A 140 12.04 2.26 -16.18
N THR A 141 11.03 1.93 -16.97
CA THR A 141 11.03 2.15 -18.42
C THR A 141 11.01 3.63 -18.74
N ARG A 142 10.09 4.42 -18.14
CA ARG A 142 10.04 5.87 -18.33
C ARG A 142 11.28 6.58 -17.79
N SER A 143 11.84 6.10 -16.68
CA SER A 143 13.09 6.62 -16.13
C SER A 143 14.26 6.52 -17.12
N LYS A 144 14.26 5.53 -18.03
CA LYS A 144 15.31 5.39 -19.07
C LYS A 144 15.18 6.42 -20.19
N GLU A 145 14.00 7.03 -20.36
CA GLU A 145 13.74 8.05 -21.39
C GLU A 145 14.14 9.46 -20.91
N ILE A 146 14.44 9.62 -19.64
CA ILE A 146 14.83 10.90 -19.02
C ILE A 146 16.33 11.11 -19.19
N ASP A 147 16.71 12.30 -19.64
CA ASP A 147 18.10 12.75 -19.62
C ASP A 147 18.48 13.16 -18.19
N TRP A 148 19.16 12.25 -17.49
CA TRP A 148 19.57 12.42 -16.10
C TRP A 148 20.73 13.40 -15.93
N GLN A 149 21.53 13.66 -16.97
CA GLN A 149 22.72 14.50 -16.83
C GLN A 149 22.34 15.94 -16.45
N PRO A 150 21.50 16.67 -17.19
CA PRO A 150 21.08 18.03 -16.78
C PRO A 150 20.36 18.04 -15.43
N TYR A 151 19.60 16.99 -15.13
CA TYR A 151 18.91 16.90 -13.84
C TYR A 151 19.90 16.88 -12.68
N PHE A 152 20.91 16.01 -12.72
CA PHE A 152 21.89 15.87 -11.64
C PHE A 152 22.96 16.96 -11.63
N THR A 153 23.34 17.51 -12.79
CA THR A 153 24.44 18.49 -12.85
C THR A 153 23.99 19.93 -12.71
N THR A 154 22.74 20.25 -13.10
CA THR A 154 22.24 21.63 -13.02
C THR A 154 21.03 21.72 -12.11
N ARG A 155 19.91 21.05 -12.43
CA ARG A 155 18.62 21.30 -11.75
C ARG A 155 18.70 21.05 -10.25
N ILE A 156 19.13 19.86 -9.84
CA ILE A 156 19.22 19.53 -8.41
C ILE A 156 20.23 20.40 -7.66
N VAL A 157 21.31 20.82 -8.34
CA VAL A 157 22.36 21.67 -7.77
C VAL A 157 21.83 23.10 -7.59
N ASP A 158 21.07 23.59 -8.56
CA ASP A 158 20.41 24.90 -8.51
C ASP A 158 19.34 24.93 -7.42
N ASP A 159 18.54 23.87 -7.29
CA ASP A 159 17.54 23.72 -6.23
C ASP A 159 18.20 23.70 -4.85
N PHE A 160 19.27 22.91 -4.67
CA PHE A 160 20.05 22.88 -3.42
C PHE A 160 20.70 24.23 -3.12
N GLY A 161 21.28 24.88 -4.14
CA GLY A 161 21.89 26.20 -4.02
C GLY A 161 20.87 27.27 -3.65
N THR A 162 19.64 27.15 -4.15
CA THR A 162 18.53 28.05 -3.81
C THR A 162 18.07 27.82 -2.39
N HIS A 163 17.86 26.57 -1.97
CA HIS A 163 17.54 26.21 -0.58
C HIS A 163 18.60 26.75 0.40
N LEU A 164 19.89 26.59 0.08
CA LEU A 164 21.00 27.11 0.90
C LEU A 164 20.98 28.65 0.98
N ARG A 165 20.60 29.34 -0.10
CA ARG A 165 20.49 30.80 -0.13
C ARG A 165 19.35 31.30 0.75
N VAL A 166 18.19 30.64 0.66
CA VAL A 166 17.02 30.91 1.52
C VAL A 166 17.40 30.69 2.99
N PHE A 167 18.00 29.54 3.31
CA PHE A 167 18.48 29.21 4.66
C PHE A 167 19.43 30.26 5.23
N ARG A 168 20.47 30.65 4.46
CA ARG A 168 21.44 31.66 4.91
C ARG A 168 20.79 33.02 5.17
N LYS A 169 19.85 33.44 4.30
CA LYS A 169 19.14 34.71 4.47
C LYS A 169 18.18 34.66 5.67
N ALA A 170 17.54 33.53 5.93
CA ALA A 170 16.73 33.32 7.13
C ALA A 170 17.57 33.37 8.41
N GLN A 171 18.73 32.71 8.42
CA GLN A 171 19.68 32.74 9.53
C GLN A 171 20.22 34.15 9.80
N GLN A 172 20.50 34.94 8.75
CA GLN A 172 20.89 36.34 8.89
C GLN A 172 19.75 37.18 9.51
N LYS A 173 18.51 37.04 9.03
CA LYS A 173 17.33 37.77 9.53
C LYS A 173 17.06 37.46 11.02
N ILE A 174 17.35 36.24 11.47
CA ILE A 174 17.26 35.88 12.90
C ILE A 174 18.42 36.48 13.68
N THR A 175 19.65 36.39 13.18
CA THR A 175 20.83 36.94 13.87
C THR A 175 20.70 38.45 14.08
N GLU A 176 20.15 39.18 13.10
CA GLU A 176 19.84 40.62 13.21
C GLU A 176 18.71 40.92 14.22
N LYS A 177 17.79 39.97 14.46
CA LYS A 177 16.74 40.06 15.49
C LYS A 177 17.25 39.64 16.88
N ASP A 178 18.24 38.74 16.95
CA ASP A 178 18.77 38.11 18.18
C ASP A 178 19.51 39.10 19.10
N ASP A 179 19.90 40.28 18.58
CA ASP A 179 20.34 41.41 19.39
C ASP A 179 19.26 41.90 20.40
N GLN A 180 18.02 41.39 20.33
CA GLN A 180 16.93 41.73 21.26
C GLN A 180 16.26 40.54 22.00
N VAL A 181 16.17 39.32 21.44
CA VAL A 181 15.61 38.11 22.11
C VAL A 181 16.18 36.83 21.45
N LYS A 182 16.61 35.84 22.25
CA LYS A 182 17.08 34.53 21.75
C LYS A 182 15.99 33.81 20.93
N GLY A 183 16.18 33.72 19.62
CA GLY A 183 15.32 32.95 18.72
C GLY A 183 15.38 31.44 18.97
N THR A 184 14.23 30.78 18.90
CA THR A 184 14.08 29.32 18.99
C THR A 184 14.23 28.65 17.62
N ALA A 185 14.33 27.32 17.58
CA ALA A 185 14.36 26.57 16.33
C ALA A 185 13.06 26.71 15.51
N GLU A 186 11.92 26.90 16.19
CA GLU A 186 10.62 27.16 15.55
C GLU A 186 10.64 28.51 14.81
N ASP A 187 11.21 29.55 15.43
CA ASP A 187 11.35 30.87 14.79
C ASP A 187 12.19 30.82 13.50
N LEU A 188 13.15 29.88 13.41
CA LEU A 188 13.94 29.66 12.21
C LEU A 188 13.15 29.04 11.08
N VAL A 189 12.29 28.07 11.37
CA VAL A 189 11.43 27.45 10.38
C VAL A 189 10.43 28.46 9.81
N ASP A 190 9.80 29.26 10.67
CA ASP A 190 8.87 30.31 10.23
C ASP A 190 9.58 31.37 9.39
N THR A 191 10.73 31.85 9.87
CA THR A 191 11.53 32.83 9.12
C THR A 191 12.05 32.26 7.80
N PHE A 192 12.35 30.97 7.74
CA PHE A 192 12.77 30.29 6.52
C PHE A 192 11.68 30.35 5.44
N PHE A 193 10.45 29.95 5.78
CA PHE A 193 9.34 29.97 4.82
C PHE A 193 8.93 31.40 4.42
N GLU A 194 9.00 32.39 5.33
CA GLU A 194 8.84 33.80 4.96
C GLU A 194 9.84 34.22 3.87
N VAL A 195 11.12 33.87 4.06
CA VAL A 195 12.18 34.21 3.12
C VAL A 195 12.03 33.45 1.79
N GLU A 196 11.56 32.20 1.84
CA GLU A 196 11.25 31.41 0.66
C GLU A 196 10.20 32.12 -0.21
N VAL A 197 9.09 32.56 0.38
CA VAL A 197 8.04 33.31 -0.32
C VAL A 197 8.57 34.60 -0.94
N GLU A 198 9.38 35.36 -0.19
CA GLU A 198 9.99 36.60 -0.69
C GLU A 198 10.89 36.36 -1.91
N MET A 199 11.59 35.21 -1.95
CA MET A 199 12.60 34.90 -2.96
C MET A 199 12.02 34.18 -4.18
N GLU A 200 11.21 33.15 -3.97
CA GLU A 200 10.68 32.29 -5.04
C GLU A 200 9.34 32.79 -5.59
N LYS A 201 8.58 33.60 -4.83
CA LYS A 201 7.31 34.26 -5.17
C LYS A 201 6.13 33.34 -5.55
N GLU A 202 6.37 32.29 -6.33
CA GLU A 202 5.36 31.38 -6.87
C GLU A 202 5.24 30.08 -6.06
N VAL A 203 6.25 29.76 -5.26
CA VAL A 203 6.30 28.51 -4.49
C VAL A 203 6.49 28.81 -3.01
N CYS A 204 5.64 28.19 -2.19
CA CYS A 204 5.78 28.15 -0.74
C CYS A 204 5.48 26.73 -0.27
N ARG A 205 6.42 26.14 0.48
CA ARG A 205 6.37 24.73 0.89
C ARG A 205 5.86 24.55 2.32
N ASP A 206 5.53 25.65 3.01
CA ASP A 206 5.02 25.68 4.38
C ASP A 206 3.76 24.84 4.57
N LEU A 207 2.81 24.89 3.63
CA LEU A 207 1.55 24.16 3.67
C LEU A 207 1.75 22.64 3.70
N VAL A 208 2.89 22.14 3.20
CA VAL A 208 3.21 20.71 3.17
C VAL A 208 4.14 20.34 4.32
N CYS A 209 5.18 21.14 4.56
CA CYS A 209 6.28 20.78 5.45
C CYS A 209 6.05 21.10 6.94
N THR A 210 5.01 21.87 7.30
CA THR A 210 4.75 22.26 8.70
C THR A 210 3.84 21.29 9.45
N SER A 211 3.11 20.43 8.73
CA SER A 211 2.07 19.57 9.29
C SER A 211 2.19 18.15 8.74
N PRO A 212 2.37 17.13 9.61
CA PRO A 212 2.46 15.74 9.15
C PRO A 212 1.24 15.27 8.35
N LYS A 213 0.06 15.83 8.63
CA LYS A 213 -1.17 15.48 7.92
C LYS A 213 -1.17 15.99 6.48
N ASP A 214 -0.61 17.18 6.27
CA ASP A 214 -0.57 17.81 4.96
C ASP A 214 0.53 17.20 4.10
N GLU A 215 1.67 16.83 4.72
CA GLU A 215 2.69 15.99 4.08
C GLU A 215 2.12 14.65 3.60
N GLU A 216 1.40 13.92 4.46
CA GLU A 216 0.73 12.68 4.07
C GLU A 216 -0.30 12.89 2.94
N GLY A 217 -1.03 14.01 2.98
CA GLY A 217 -1.97 14.39 1.94
C GLY A 217 -1.27 14.61 0.60
N PHE A 218 -0.19 15.39 0.60
CA PHE A 218 0.63 15.65 -0.58
C PHE A 218 1.20 14.36 -1.17
N LEU A 219 1.72 13.45 -0.33
CA LEU A 219 2.24 12.16 -0.80
C LEU A 219 1.16 11.25 -1.39
N ARG A 220 -0.07 11.30 -0.87
CA ARG A 220 -1.21 10.58 -1.49
C ARG A 220 -1.53 11.13 -2.86
N ASP A 221 -1.60 12.46 -3.00
CA ASP A 221 -1.89 13.12 -4.28
C ASP A 221 -0.79 12.83 -5.30
N LEU A 222 0.48 12.89 -4.88
CA LEU A 222 1.64 12.49 -5.67
C LEU A 222 1.51 11.03 -6.13
N CYS A 223 1.19 10.11 -5.22
CA CYS A 223 0.98 8.70 -5.56
C CYS A 223 -0.21 8.48 -6.50
N GLU A 224 -1.30 9.24 -6.39
CA GLU A 224 -2.43 9.15 -7.31
C GLU A 224 -2.01 9.54 -8.74
N VAL A 225 -1.23 10.62 -8.88
CA VAL A 225 -0.66 11.05 -10.16
C VAL A 225 0.31 10.02 -10.71
N LEU A 226 1.20 9.48 -9.87
CA LEU A 226 2.13 8.42 -10.28
C LEU A 226 1.37 7.18 -10.75
N LEU A 227 0.37 6.72 -10.01
CA LEU A 227 -0.43 5.56 -10.41
C LEU A 227 -1.19 5.80 -11.71
N TYR A 228 -1.68 7.02 -11.96
CA TYR A 228 -2.29 7.39 -13.24
C TYR A 228 -1.32 7.27 -14.41
N LEU A 229 -0.06 7.65 -14.20
CA LEU A 229 0.99 7.60 -15.23
C LEU A 229 1.55 6.18 -15.45
N LEU A 230 1.57 5.36 -14.40
CA LEU A 230 2.27 4.07 -14.37
C LEU A 230 1.36 2.87 -14.60
N LEU A 231 0.10 2.90 -14.16
CA LEU A 231 -0.81 1.76 -14.27
C LEU A 231 -1.52 1.70 -15.64
N PRO A 232 -1.80 0.49 -16.15
CA PRO A 232 -2.73 0.32 -17.27
C PRO A 232 -4.13 0.87 -16.94
N PRO A 233 -4.90 1.34 -17.94
CA PRO A 233 -6.25 1.86 -17.70
C PRO A 233 -7.18 0.88 -16.98
N GLY A 234 -7.06 -0.43 -17.24
CA GLY A 234 -7.87 -1.45 -16.55
C GLY A 234 -7.63 -1.47 -15.04
N ASP A 235 -6.36 -1.48 -14.62
CA ASP A 235 -5.97 -1.53 -13.22
C ASP A 235 -6.25 -0.20 -12.51
N PHE A 236 -6.05 0.93 -13.20
CA PHE A 236 -6.32 2.26 -12.65
C PHE A 236 -7.83 2.50 -12.40
N GLN A 237 -8.71 1.90 -13.21
CA GLN A 237 -10.17 2.00 -13.01
C GLN A 237 -10.66 1.15 -11.83
N ASN A 238 -9.88 0.16 -11.38
CA ASN A 238 -10.15 -0.56 -10.15
C ASN A 238 -9.82 0.33 -8.94
N LYS A 239 -10.82 1.12 -8.49
CA LYS A 239 -10.66 2.09 -7.39
C LYS A 239 -10.15 1.47 -6.10
N ILE A 240 -10.60 0.26 -5.77
CA ILE A 240 -10.22 -0.41 -4.52
C ILE A 240 -8.73 -0.75 -4.57
N MET A 241 -8.29 -1.44 -5.63
CA MET A 241 -6.89 -1.78 -5.83
C MET A 241 -6.01 -0.53 -5.89
N ARG A 242 -6.44 0.49 -6.64
CA ARG A 242 -5.71 1.75 -6.77
C ARG A 242 -5.52 2.45 -5.43
N TYR A 243 -6.59 2.65 -4.65
CA TYR A 243 -6.47 3.30 -3.35
C TYR A 243 -5.62 2.49 -2.38
N PHE A 244 -5.73 1.17 -2.44
CA PHE A 244 -4.92 0.30 -1.62
C PHE A 244 -3.42 0.44 -1.94
N VAL A 245 -3.05 0.32 -3.22
CA VAL A 245 -1.68 0.51 -3.69
C VAL A 245 -1.18 1.92 -3.39
N ARG A 246 -2.03 2.95 -3.55
CA ARG A 246 -1.68 4.34 -3.24
C ARG A 246 -1.28 4.51 -1.78
N GLU A 247 -2.02 3.94 -0.83
CA GLU A 247 -1.69 4.03 0.59
C GLU A 247 -0.39 3.28 0.92
N ILE A 248 -0.16 2.11 0.30
CA ILE A 248 1.13 1.39 0.45
C ILE A 248 2.28 2.26 -0.07
N LEU A 249 2.15 2.86 -1.26
CA LEU A 249 3.20 3.71 -1.81
C LEU A 249 3.44 4.96 -0.95
N ALA A 250 2.38 5.71 -0.64
CA ALA A 250 2.48 6.99 0.06
C ALA A 250 2.99 6.81 1.50
N ARG A 251 2.29 5.99 2.31
CA ARG A 251 2.60 5.84 3.74
C ARG A 251 3.58 4.70 4.03
N GLY A 252 3.60 3.68 3.18
CA GLY A 252 4.42 2.51 3.41
C GLY A 252 5.84 2.58 2.83
N ILE A 253 6.05 3.40 1.80
CA ILE A 253 7.33 3.48 1.10
C ILE A 253 7.86 4.91 1.08
N LEU A 254 7.12 5.86 0.50
CA LEU A 254 7.61 7.22 0.27
C LEU A 254 7.79 8.01 1.57
N LEU A 255 6.82 7.98 2.48
CA LEU A 255 6.91 8.71 3.75
C LEU A 255 8.10 8.23 4.61
N PRO A 256 8.30 6.91 4.86
CA PRO A 256 9.49 6.43 5.57
C PRO A 256 10.80 6.81 4.85
N LEU A 257 10.82 6.74 3.51
CA LEU A 257 12.00 7.11 2.72
C LEU A 257 12.33 8.60 2.87
N ILE A 258 11.33 9.49 2.78
CA ILE A 258 11.51 10.93 2.95
C ILE A 258 12.02 11.22 4.36
N ASN A 259 11.37 10.67 5.39
CA ASN A 259 11.81 10.83 6.78
C ASN A 259 13.26 10.41 6.98
N GLN A 260 13.66 9.26 6.43
CA GLN A 260 15.03 8.77 6.51
C GLN A 260 16.02 9.68 5.75
N LEU A 261 15.68 10.13 4.55
CA LEU A 261 16.54 11.00 3.75
C LEU A 261 16.65 12.42 4.33
N SER A 262 15.65 12.87 5.08
CA SER A 262 15.65 14.16 5.79
C SER A 262 16.26 14.10 7.19
N ASP A 263 16.54 12.90 7.70
CA ASP A 263 17.08 12.73 9.05
C ASP A 263 18.53 13.28 9.12
N PRO A 264 18.82 14.24 10.03
CA PRO A 264 20.14 14.86 10.09
C PRO A 264 21.27 13.86 10.40
N ASP A 265 21.01 12.85 11.23
CA ASP A 265 22.01 11.83 11.55
C ASP A 265 22.26 10.93 10.34
N TYR A 266 21.22 10.51 9.64
CA TYR A 266 21.35 9.75 8.39
C TYR A 266 22.16 10.53 7.34
N ILE A 267 21.84 11.81 7.12
CA ILE A 267 22.59 12.68 6.20
C ILE A 267 24.06 12.80 6.63
N ASN A 268 24.31 13.07 7.91
CA ASN A 268 25.67 13.25 8.43
C ASN A 268 26.48 11.95 8.29
N GLN A 269 25.91 10.80 8.66
CA GLN A 269 26.55 9.49 8.50
C GLN A 269 26.83 9.18 7.03
N TYR A 270 25.90 9.53 6.14
CA TYR A 270 26.09 9.33 4.71
C TYR A 270 27.22 10.19 4.14
N VAL A 271 27.31 11.47 4.56
CA VAL A 271 28.43 12.35 4.20
C VAL A 271 29.76 11.79 4.74
N ILE A 272 29.80 11.34 6.00
CA ILE A 272 30.99 10.72 6.59
C ILE A 272 31.39 9.48 5.80
N TRP A 273 30.43 8.62 5.43
CA TRP A 273 30.68 7.42 4.63
C TRP A 273 31.27 7.77 3.26
N MET A 274 30.67 8.73 2.53
CA MET A 274 31.19 9.18 1.24
C MET A 274 32.61 9.74 1.32
N ILE A 275 32.94 10.47 2.40
CA ILE A 275 34.28 11.01 2.62
C ILE A 275 35.25 9.90 3.03
N ARG A 276 34.83 8.93 3.84
CA ARG A 276 35.68 7.83 4.32
C ARG A 276 36.18 6.95 3.18
N ASP A 277 35.35 6.69 2.18
CA ASP A 277 35.70 5.88 1.01
C ASP A 277 36.46 6.69 -0.07
N SER A 278 36.73 7.98 0.15
CA SER A 278 37.69 8.72 -0.66
C SER A 278 39.11 8.25 -0.32
N ASN A 279 39.64 7.34 -1.13
CA ASN A 279 41.03 6.94 -1.04
C ASN A 279 41.89 8.21 -1.06
N CYS A 280 42.71 8.42 -0.02
CA CYS A 280 43.70 9.49 -0.01
C CYS A 280 44.67 9.28 -1.18
N ASN A 281 44.37 9.91 -2.32
CA ASN A 281 45.31 9.96 -3.43
C ASN A 281 46.57 10.69 -2.94
N TYR A 282 47.75 10.26 -3.40
CA TYR A 282 49.03 10.90 -3.11
C TYR A 282 48.95 12.42 -3.28
N GLU A 283 48.25 12.91 -4.31
CA GLU A 283 48.07 14.35 -4.51
C GLU A 283 47.26 15.03 -3.40
N ALA A 284 46.19 14.40 -2.91
CA ALA A 284 45.40 14.94 -1.80
C ALA A 284 46.21 14.97 -0.50
N PHE A 285 46.94 13.88 -0.21
CA PHE A 285 47.86 13.80 0.92
C PHE A 285 48.93 14.89 0.87
N MET A 286 49.59 15.04 -0.29
CA MET A 286 50.63 16.06 -0.48
C MET A 286 50.06 17.48 -0.42
N ASN A 287 48.84 17.71 -0.88
CA ASN A 287 48.20 19.02 -0.79
C ASN A 287 47.88 19.39 0.66
N ILE A 288 47.37 18.46 1.47
CA ILE A 288 47.07 18.75 2.89
C ILE A 288 48.36 19.08 3.66
N ILE A 289 49.44 18.31 3.46
CA ILE A 289 50.73 18.59 4.12
C ILE A 289 51.31 19.95 3.70
N LYS A 290 51.13 20.34 2.45
CA LYS A 290 51.70 21.59 1.91
C LYS A 290 50.88 22.83 2.25
N LEU A 291 49.57 22.69 2.42
CA LEU A 291 48.63 23.81 2.49
C LEU A 291 47.97 23.97 3.86
N SER A 292 47.95 22.92 4.70
CA SER A 292 47.34 23.00 6.03
C SER A 292 48.29 23.65 7.03
N ASP A 293 47.78 24.65 7.75
CA ASP A 293 48.38 25.30 8.90
C ASP A 293 47.76 24.81 10.23
N ASN A 294 46.83 23.87 10.17
CA ASN A 294 46.12 23.32 11.32
C ASN A 294 46.77 22.02 11.80
N ILE A 295 47.21 22.02 13.06
CA ILE A 295 47.89 20.85 13.65
C ILE A 295 46.97 19.63 13.74
N GLY A 296 45.66 19.83 13.98
CA GLY A 296 44.69 18.74 14.08
C GLY A 296 44.47 18.05 12.73
N GLU A 297 44.53 18.78 11.62
CA GLU A 297 44.43 18.21 10.27
C GLU A 297 45.67 17.38 9.94
N LEU A 298 46.86 17.88 10.29
CA LEU A 298 48.12 17.15 10.10
C LEU A 298 48.17 15.88 10.96
N GLU A 299 47.66 15.92 12.19
CA GLU A 299 47.54 14.74 13.06
C GLU A 299 46.56 13.72 12.48
N ALA A 300 45.39 14.15 12.01
CA ALA A 300 44.43 13.26 11.38
C ALA A 300 44.98 12.58 10.11
N VAL A 301 45.73 13.34 9.28
CA VAL A 301 46.41 12.81 8.09
C VAL A 301 47.49 11.79 8.45
N ARG A 302 48.27 12.05 9.50
CA ARG A 302 49.26 11.09 10.02
C ARG A 302 48.57 9.80 10.46
N ASP A 303 47.50 9.90 11.23
CA ASP A 303 46.79 8.74 11.77
C ASP A 303 46.15 7.91 10.64
N LYS A 304 45.58 8.57 9.62
CA LYS A 304 45.04 7.91 8.44
C LYS A 304 46.13 7.21 7.61
N ALA A 305 47.29 7.84 7.44
CA ALA A 305 48.42 7.23 6.75
C ALA A 305 48.99 6.02 7.51
N ALA A 306 48.98 6.05 8.85
CA ALA A 306 49.38 4.92 9.68
C ALA A 306 48.40 3.74 9.56
N GLU A 307 47.10 4.01 9.53
CA GLU A 307 46.05 3.00 9.31
C GLU A 307 46.22 2.31 7.94
N GLU A 308 46.41 3.09 6.86
CA GLU A 308 46.64 2.55 5.52
C GLU A 308 47.94 1.74 5.42
N LEU A 309 49.02 2.22 6.04
CA LEU A 309 50.28 1.48 6.09
C LEU A 309 50.12 0.12 6.79
N GLN A 310 49.31 0.07 7.86
CA GLN A 310 49.01 -1.16 8.58
C GLN A 310 48.14 -2.10 7.74
N TYR A 311 47.15 -1.55 7.02
CA TYR A 311 46.32 -2.30 6.09
C TYR A 311 47.15 -2.93 4.97
N LEU A 312 48.02 -2.17 4.29
CA LEU A 312 48.90 -2.68 3.24
C LEU A 312 49.86 -3.76 3.75
N ARG A 313 50.45 -3.58 4.94
CA ARG A 313 51.29 -4.61 5.57
C ARG A 313 50.52 -5.90 5.87
N SER A 314 49.23 -5.80 6.22
CA SER A 314 48.38 -6.97 6.45
C SER A 314 48.11 -7.77 5.16
N LEU A 315 48.06 -7.09 4.01
CA LEU A 315 47.93 -7.72 2.69
C LEU A 315 49.22 -8.42 2.27
N ASP A 316 50.38 -7.80 2.49
CA ASP A 316 51.69 -8.40 2.17
C ASP A 316 51.95 -9.68 2.99
N THR A 317 51.56 -9.67 4.27
CA THR A 317 51.72 -10.83 5.15
C THR A 317 50.84 -12.02 4.72
N ALA A 318 49.74 -11.77 4.01
CA ALA A 318 48.87 -12.81 3.46
C ALA A 318 49.35 -13.37 2.10
N GLY A 319 50.28 -12.67 1.42
CA GLY A 319 50.82 -13.04 0.11
C GLY A 319 52.00 -14.03 0.14
N ASP A 320 52.78 -14.05 1.24
CA ASP A 320 53.98 -14.90 1.38
C ASP A 320 53.68 -16.36 1.78
N GLY A 321 52.40 -16.77 1.79
CA GLY A 321 51.94 -18.11 2.16
C GLY A 321 51.55 -19.03 1.00
N LYS A 322 51.93 -18.72 -0.25
CA LYS A 322 51.66 -19.57 -1.42
C LYS A 322 52.89 -20.22 -2.02
#